data_AF-A0A4P8XTS7-F1
#
_entry.id   AF-A0A4P8XTS7-F1
#
_cell.length_a   1.000
_cell.length_b   1.000
_cell.length_c   1.000
_cell.angle_alpha   90.00
_cell.angle_beta   90.00
_cell.angle_gamma   90.00
#
_symmetry.space_group_name_H-M   'P 1'
#
loop_
_entity.id
_entity.type
_entity.pdbx_description
1 polymer ?
#
loop_
_entity_poly.entity_id
_entity_poly.type
_entity_poly.pdbx_seq_one_letter_code
_entity_poly.pdbx_strand_id
1 'polypeptide(L)'
;MLNKLHIEIENNIDLSHNYTVMINGKVINMEKNKDILEYNYVTKSDKCEINIYGEDIWNKDESIQRKIVWLSIFDFQFGNSMENLPISAHYSKNFDFNGKSEYSLYLTEKDFVKVEKSSLSYWNKCSLIQTILCTLLLTVVLALLGFVFSNFVFKVIFYIISLALVFFIFVVLNRKRKELYQKLCSFLNKK
;
A
#
# COMPACT_ATOMS: atom_id res chain seq x y z
N MET A 1 -6.09 -12.37 37.41
CA MET A 1 -7.11 -12.35 36.34
C MET A 1 -6.40 -12.08 35.03
N LEU A 2 -6.78 -12.71 33.92
CA LEU A 2 -6.21 -12.39 32.61
C LEU A 2 -7.16 -11.40 31.93
N ASN A 3 -6.62 -10.26 31.51
CA ASN A 3 -7.34 -9.24 30.77
C ASN A 3 -7.12 -9.49 29.28
N LYS A 4 -8.20 -9.44 28.50
CA LYS A 4 -8.19 -9.62 27.05
C LYS A 4 -8.57 -8.33 26.35
N LEU A 5 -7.79 -7.96 25.35
CA LEU A 5 -8.04 -6.84 24.45
C LEU A 5 -8.25 -7.41 23.05
N HIS A 6 -9.41 -7.12 22.48
CA HIS A 6 -9.75 -7.42 21.11
C HIS A 6 -9.79 -6.10 20.34
N ILE A 7 -8.99 -5.97 19.28
CA ILE A 7 -9.05 -4.82 18.37
C ILE A 7 -9.54 -5.32 17.03
N GLU A 8 -10.58 -4.69 16.52
CA GLU A 8 -11.07 -4.90 15.16
C GLU A 8 -10.80 -3.63 14.36
N ILE A 9 -10.07 -3.77 13.26
CA ILE A 9 -9.84 -2.69 12.30
C ILE A 9 -10.59 -3.03 11.02
N GLU A 10 -11.58 -2.21 10.68
CA GLU A 10 -12.29 -2.30 9.40
C GLU A 10 -11.36 -1.78 8.29
N ASN A 11 -10.93 -2.72 7.46
CA ASN A 11 -9.91 -2.57 6.42
C ASN A 11 -10.56 -2.51 5.04
N ASN A 12 -10.99 -1.30 4.67
CA ASN A 12 -11.74 -1.06 3.44
C ASN A 12 -10.86 -1.02 2.18
N ILE A 13 -9.55 -0.73 2.33
CA ILE A 13 -8.64 -0.46 1.19
C ILE A 13 -7.42 -1.39 1.18
N ASP A 14 -7.27 -2.22 2.21
CA ASP A 14 -6.14 -3.13 2.41
C ASP A 14 -4.82 -2.42 2.68
N LEU A 15 -4.82 -1.43 3.57
CA LEU A 15 -3.61 -0.68 3.94
C LEU A 15 -2.79 -1.38 5.04
N SER A 16 -3.19 -2.58 5.45
CA SER A 16 -2.59 -3.41 6.51
C SER A 16 -1.06 -3.52 6.48
N HIS A 17 -0.44 -3.44 5.30
CA HIS A 17 1.01 -3.54 5.13
C HIS A 17 1.76 -2.21 5.35
N ASN A 18 1.06 -1.09 5.48
CA ASN A 18 1.67 0.25 5.60
C ASN A 18 1.74 0.75 7.03
N TYR A 19 1.24 -0.02 8.01
CA TYR A 19 1.28 0.36 9.41
C TYR A 19 1.48 -0.87 10.29
N THR A 20 2.07 -0.64 11.46
CA THR A 20 2.32 -1.66 12.47
C THR A 20 1.44 -1.37 13.68
N VAL A 21 0.76 -2.39 14.20
CA VAL A 21 0.01 -2.32 15.45
C VAL A 21 0.89 -2.86 16.58
N MET A 22 1.12 -2.01 17.58
CA MET A 22 1.89 -2.30 18.76
C MET A 22 1.01 -2.18 20.00
N ILE A 23 1.11 -3.14 20.89
CA ILE A 23 0.43 -3.13 22.18
C ILE A 23 1.47 -3.29 23.28
N ASN A 24 1.55 -2.32 24.21
CA ASN A 24 2.60 -2.23 25.23
C ASN A 24 4.02 -2.37 24.66
N GLY A 25 4.29 -1.73 23.51
CA GLY A 25 5.59 -1.78 22.84
C GLY A 25 5.91 -3.09 22.11
N LYS A 26 4.99 -4.07 22.07
CA LYS A 26 5.16 -5.33 21.33
C LYS A 26 4.34 -5.32 20.05
N VAL A 27 4.95 -5.72 18.94
CA VAL A 27 4.23 -5.95 17.68
C VAL A 27 3.29 -7.14 17.87
N ILE A 28 2.02 -6.94 17.51
CA ILE A 28 1.00 -7.98 17.62
C ILE A 28 0.71 -8.57 16.26
N ASN A 29 0.61 -9.90 16.21
CA ASN A 29 0.25 -10.60 15.00
C ASN A 29 -1.19 -10.28 14.62
N MET A 30 -1.37 -9.94 13.35
CA MET A 30 -2.65 -9.66 12.75
C MET A 30 -3.29 -10.96 12.26
N GLU A 31 -4.55 -11.18 12.60
CA GLU A 31 -5.40 -12.19 11.95
C GLU A 31 -6.32 -11.49 10.96
N LYS A 32 -6.21 -11.82 9.67
CA LYS A 32 -7.04 -11.19 8.62
C LYS A 32 -8.25 -12.05 8.32
N ASN A 33 -9.43 -11.50 8.56
CA ASN A 33 -10.72 -12.12 8.24
C ASN A 33 -11.48 -11.24 7.26
N LYS A 34 -11.31 -11.50 5.95
CA LYS A 34 -11.85 -10.68 4.86
C LYS A 34 -11.41 -9.20 4.99
N ASP A 35 -12.36 -8.33 5.31
CA ASP A 35 -12.21 -6.88 5.43
C ASP A 35 -12.01 -6.44 6.89
N ILE A 36 -11.87 -7.38 7.83
CA ILE A 36 -11.63 -7.09 9.25
C ILE A 36 -10.24 -7.62 9.61
N LEU A 37 -9.44 -6.77 10.25
CA LEU A 37 -8.17 -7.15 10.86
C LEU A 37 -8.40 -7.27 12.36
N GLU A 38 -8.17 -8.46 12.87
CA GLU A 38 -8.35 -8.80 14.28
C GLU A 38 -6.99 -8.87 14.97
N TYR A 39 -6.86 -8.15 16.08
CA TYR A 39 -5.70 -8.20 16.94
C TYR A 39 -6.14 -8.60 18.34
N ASN A 40 -5.72 -9.81 18.71
CA ASN A 40 -6.04 -10.40 20.01
C ASN A 40 -4.82 -10.31 20.92
N TYR A 41 -4.99 -9.68 22.08
CA TYR A 41 -3.92 -9.53 23.06
C TYR A 41 -4.39 -9.88 24.46
N VAL A 42 -3.56 -10.63 25.18
CA VAL A 42 -3.84 -11.07 26.54
C VAL A 42 -2.73 -10.58 27.47
N THR A 43 -3.11 -9.91 28.55
CA THR A 43 -2.17 -9.35 29.52
C THR A 43 -2.64 -9.58 30.95
N LYS A 44 -1.68 -9.57 31.87
CA LYS A 44 -1.94 -9.55 33.33
C LYS A 44 -1.98 -8.13 33.89
N SER A 45 -1.66 -7.13 33.09
CA SER A 45 -1.68 -5.72 33.46
C SER A 45 -3.10 -5.16 33.36
N ASP A 46 -3.47 -4.29 34.31
CA ASP A 46 -4.72 -3.53 34.27
C ASP A 46 -4.63 -2.31 33.34
N LYS A 47 -3.43 -2.01 32.82
CA LYS A 47 -3.19 -0.94 31.87
C LYS A 47 -2.57 -1.45 30.58
N CYS A 48 -2.99 -0.85 29.48
CA CYS A 48 -2.55 -1.20 28.14
C CYS A 48 -2.41 0.06 27.27
N GLU A 49 -1.32 0.17 26.54
CA GLU A 49 -1.09 1.20 25.53
C GLU A 49 -1.23 0.56 24.15
N ILE A 50 -2.02 1.17 23.28
CA ILE A 50 -2.18 0.76 21.88
C ILE A 50 -1.57 1.85 21.02
N ASN A 51 -0.61 1.48 20.18
CA ASN A 51 0.04 2.36 19.22
C ASN A 51 -0.08 1.77 17.81
N ILE A 52 -0.65 2.52 16.87
CA ILE A 52 -0.66 2.19 15.44
C ILE A 52 0.21 3.22 14.75
N TYR A 53 1.24 2.75 14.06
CA TYR A 53 2.24 3.61 13.46
C TYR A 53 2.58 3.20 12.03
N GLY A 54 2.65 4.17 11.13
CA GLY A 54 3.09 3.99 9.75
C GLY A 54 3.68 5.30 9.23
N GLU A 55 4.85 5.21 8.60
CA GLU A 55 5.58 6.38 8.10
C GLU A 55 5.25 6.65 6.63
N ASP A 56 5.06 7.93 6.32
CA ASP A 56 4.97 8.37 4.93
C ASP A 56 6.37 8.51 4.34
N ILE A 57 6.83 7.45 3.69
CA ILE A 57 8.13 7.38 2.99
C ILE A 57 8.25 8.37 1.82
N TRP A 58 7.16 9.02 1.42
CA TRP A 58 7.12 9.99 0.34
C TRP A 58 7.25 11.44 0.80
N ASN A 59 7.31 11.67 2.12
CA ASN A 59 7.52 12.99 2.67
C ASN A 59 8.94 13.53 2.36
N LYS A 60 9.05 14.85 2.20
CA LYS A 60 10.10 15.52 1.42
C LYS A 60 11.42 15.75 2.16
N ASP A 61 11.57 15.42 3.43
CA ASP A 61 12.73 15.95 4.16
C ASP A 61 14.04 15.17 3.92
N GLU A 62 14.00 13.96 3.35
CA GLU A 62 15.20 13.18 3.05
C GLU A 62 15.38 12.87 1.54
N SER A 63 16.38 13.52 0.92
CA SER A 63 16.66 13.41 -0.51
C SER A 63 17.24 12.06 -0.95
N ILE A 64 17.92 11.36 -0.03
CA ILE A 64 18.54 10.04 -0.28
C ILE A 64 17.47 8.95 -0.24
N GLN A 65 16.58 8.99 0.76
CA GLN A 65 15.44 8.08 0.85
C GLN A 65 14.57 8.16 -0.40
N ARG A 66 14.34 9.36 -0.96
CA ARG A 66 13.57 9.53 -2.22
C ARG A 66 14.16 8.79 -3.42
N LYS A 67 15.48 8.67 -3.56
CA LYS A 67 16.10 7.93 -4.68
C LYS A 67 15.99 6.42 -4.49
N ILE A 68 16.09 5.95 -3.26
CA ILE A 68 15.95 4.53 -2.91
C ILE A 68 14.49 4.09 -3.04
N VAL A 69 13.55 4.92 -2.56
CA VAL A 69 12.11 4.75 -2.78
C VAL A 69 11.80 4.74 -4.28
N TRP A 70 12.47 5.58 -5.07
CA TRP A 70 12.30 5.56 -6.53
C TRP A 70 12.62 4.21 -7.18
N LEU A 71 13.61 3.50 -6.64
CA LEU A 71 14.03 2.17 -7.10
C LEU A 71 13.13 1.05 -6.55
N SER A 72 12.67 1.14 -5.29
CA SER A 72 11.76 0.15 -4.70
C SER A 72 10.36 0.18 -5.33
N ILE A 73 10.00 1.26 -6.01
CA ILE A 73 8.77 1.34 -6.80
C ILE A 73 8.76 0.36 -7.98
N PHE A 74 9.87 -0.19 -8.49
CA PHE A 74 9.79 -1.18 -9.58
C PHE A 74 8.93 -2.41 -9.22
N ASP A 75 8.74 -2.68 -7.93
CA ASP A 75 7.83 -3.70 -7.40
C ASP A 75 6.33 -3.36 -7.50
N PHE A 76 5.97 -2.11 -7.80
CA PHE A 76 4.58 -1.63 -7.88
C PHE A 76 3.74 -2.35 -8.93
N GLN A 77 4.38 -2.91 -9.97
CA GLN A 77 3.69 -3.64 -11.03
C GLN A 77 3.72 -5.17 -10.89
N PHE A 78 4.54 -5.70 -9.97
CA PHE A 78 4.72 -7.16 -9.80
C PHE A 78 4.00 -7.75 -8.59
N GLY A 79 3.33 -6.94 -7.76
CA GLY A 79 2.44 -7.45 -6.70
C GLY A 79 2.44 -6.62 -5.41
N ASN A 80 3.48 -5.82 -5.15
CA ASN A 80 3.61 -5.06 -3.91
C ASN A 80 3.03 -3.64 -4.00
N SER A 81 1.97 -3.44 -4.80
CA SER A 81 1.34 -2.12 -4.99
C SER A 81 0.81 -1.49 -3.69
N MET A 82 0.70 -2.29 -2.62
CA MET A 82 0.17 -1.89 -1.32
C MET A 82 1.24 -1.57 -0.27
N GLU A 83 2.53 -1.82 -0.48
CA GLU A 83 3.54 -1.72 0.60
C GLU A 83 4.24 -0.35 0.66
N ASN A 84 4.02 0.53 -0.31
CA ASN A 84 4.74 1.80 -0.44
C ASN A 84 3.78 2.95 -0.81
N LEU A 85 2.64 3.04 -0.14
CA LEU A 85 1.66 4.09 -0.38
C LEU A 85 2.05 5.39 0.33
N PRO A 86 1.67 6.57 -0.19
CA PRO A 86 1.95 7.87 0.42
C PRO A 86 1.00 8.13 1.59
N ILE A 87 1.03 7.24 2.57
CA ILE A 87 0.17 7.26 3.75
C ILE A 87 1.03 7.37 5.01
N SER A 88 0.49 8.05 6.01
CA SER A 88 0.97 7.99 7.39
C SER A 88 -0.14 7.42 8.25
N ALA A 89 0.23 6.66 9.26
CA ALA A 89 -0.71 6.11 10.24
C ALA A 89 -0.26 6.52 11.63
N HIS A 90 -1.13 7.16 12.40
CA HIS A 90 -0.84 7.51 13.78
C HIS A 90 -2.09 7.39 14.66
N TYR A 91 -2.08 6.40 15.54
CA TYR A 91 -3.04 6.23 16.62
C TYR A 91 -2.28 5.91 17.90
N SER A 92 -2.62 6.59 19.00
CA SER A 92 -2.11 6.24 20.32
C SER A 92 -3.23 6.40 21.33
N LYS A 93 -3.47 5.34 22.11
CA LYS A 93 -4.48 5.38 23.16
C LYS A 93 -4.09 4.48 24.32
N ASN A 94 -4.19 5.05 25.52
CA ASN A 94 -4.06 4.33 26.77
C ASN A 94 -5.43 3.83 27.22
N PHE A 95 -5.46 2.57 27.65
CA PHE A 95 -6.63 1.88 28.16
C PHE A 95 -6.36 1.38 29.57
N ASP A 96 -7.39 1.51 30.42
CA ASP A 96 -7.45 0.92 31.75
C ASP A 96 -8.62 -0.06 31.78
N PHE A 97 -8.36 -1.29 32.23
CA PHE A 97 -9.35 -2.35 32.29
C PHE A 97 -10.41 -2.09 33.36
N ASN A 98 -10.16 -1.25 34.38
CA ASN A 98 -11.15 -0.81 35.38
C ASN A 98 -12.07 -1.94 35.91
N GLY A 99 -11.51 -3.14 36.13
CA GLY A 99 -12.25 -4.31 36.62
C GLY A 99 -13.02 -5.14 35.57
N LYS A 100 -12.98 -4.77 34.28
CA LYS A 100 -13.45 -5.58 33.16
C LYS A 100 -12.33 -6.51 32.67
N SER A 101 -12.63 -7.79 32.49
CA SER A 101 -11.66 -8.76 31.96
C SER A 101 -11.53 -8.76 30.44
N GLU A 102 -12.48 -8.14 29.72
CA GLU A 102 -12.51 -8.13 28.26
C GLU A 102 -12.88 -6.74 27.74
N TYR A 103 -12.17 -6.29 26.71
CA TYR A 103 -12.40 -5.00 26.04
C TYR A 103 -12.32 -5.18 24.53
N SER A 104 -13.30 -4.64 23.80
CA SER A 104 -13.31 -4.58 22.33
C SER A 104 -13.17 -3.15 21.83
N LEU A 105 -12.25 -2.93 20.90
CA LEU A 105 -12.02 -1.66 20.24
C LEU A 105 -12.26 -1.82 18.74
N TYR A 106 -13.20 -1.04 18.21
CA TYR A 106 -13.49 -0.96 16.79
C TYR A 106 -12.87 0.31 16.22
N LEU A 107 -12.02 0.18 15.20
CA LEU A 107 -11.40 1.27 14.46
C LEU A 107 -11.67 1.12 12.97
N THR A 108 -11.75 2.24 12.27
CA THR A 108 -11.72 2.27 10.80
C THR A 108 -10.38 2.85 10.35
N GLU A 109 -9.87 2.47 9.18
CA GLU A 109 -8.63 3.07 8.62
C GLU A 109 -8.66 4.61 8.63
N LYS A 110 -9.83 5.23 8.45
CA LYS A 110 -9.99 6.69 8.46
C LYS A 110 -9.66 7.35 9.80
N ASP A 111 -9.69 6.59 10.90
CA ASP A 111 -9.46 7.13 12.24
C ASP A 111 -7.98 7.44 12.49
N PHE A 112 -7.08 6.78 11.78
CA PHE A 112 -5.64 6.86 12.03
C PHE A 112 -4.79 7.03 10.76
N VAL A 113 -5.30 6.70 9.58
CA VAL A 113 -4.60 6.90 8.30
C VAL A 113 -4.80 8.33 7.80
N LYS A 114 -3.70 8.97 7.41
CA LYS A 114 -3.67 10.31 6.83
C LYS A 114 -2.80 10.32 5.59
N VAL A 115 -3.23 11.08 4.58
CA VAL A 115 -2.47 11.28 3.35
C VAL A 115 -2.12 12.75 3.21
N GLU A 116 -0.82 13.03 3.01
CA GLU A 116 -0.35 14.35 2.65
C GLU A 116 -0.50 14.63 1.15
N LYS A 117 -0.97 15.83 0.80
CA LYS A 117 -1.15 16.24 -0.60
C LYS A 117 0.17 16.27 -1.37
N SER A 118 1.26 16.69 -0.71
CA SER A 118 2.63 16.72 -1.24
C SER A 118 3.09 15.33 -1.68
N SER A 119 3.00 14.38 -0.75
CA SER A 119 3.39 12.99 -0.92
C SER A 119 2.55 12.30 -1.98
N LEU A 120 1.22 12.47 -1.94
CA LEU A 120 0.30 11.89 -2.93
C LEU A 120 0.57 12.40 -4.35
N SER A 121 0.82 13.71 -4.51
CA SER A 121 1.13 14.29 -5.81
C SER A 121 2.46 13.76 -6.36
N TYR A 122 3.46 13.59 -5.49
CA TYR A 122 4.77 13.08 -5.87
C TYR A 122 4.70 11.58 -6.23
N TRP A 123 4.06 10.77 -5.38
CA TRP A 123 3.76 9.37 -5.65
C TRP A 123 3.06 9.17 -7.00
N ASN A 124 2.03 9.96 -7.31
CA ASN A 124 1.29 9.83 -8.57
C ASN A 124 2.17 10.15 -9.79
N LYS A 125 3.07 11.14 -9.69
CA LYS A 125 4.04 11.45 -10.75
C LYS A 125 5.01 10.29 -10.96
N CYS A 126 5.59 9.77 -9.88
CA CYS A 126 6.53 8.64 -9.95
C CYS A 126 5.86 7.38 -10.51
N SER A 127 4.66 7.06 -10.06
CA SER A 127 3.89 5.90 -10.56
C SER A 127 3.52 6.02 -12.05
N LEU A 128 3.23 7.22 -12.56
CA LEU A 128 3.04 7.45 -13.99
C LEU A 128 4.34 7.21 -14.79
N ILE A 129 5.45 7.80 -14.34
CA ILE A 129 6.76 7.63 -15.00
C ILE A 129 7.12 6.15 -15.07
N GLN A 130 6.93 5.42 -13.98
CA GLN A 130 7.17 3.98 -13.95
C GLN A 130 6.26 3.23 -14.93
N THR A 131 4.96 3.57 -14.98
CA THR A 131 4.04 2.92 -15.92
C THR A 131 4.54 3.05 -17.36
N ILE A 132 5.04 4.23 -17.72
CA ILE A 132 5.63 4.48 -19.03
C ILE A 132 6.91 3.65 -19.21
N LEU A 133 7.84 3.68 -18.25
CA LEU A 133 9.10 2.93 -18.32
C LEU A 133 8.88 1.42 -18.45
N CYS A 134 7.99 0.82 -17.66
CA CYS A 134 7.66 -0.60 -17.75
C CYS A 134 7.08 -0.96 -19.12
N THR A 135 6.17 -0.14 -19.66
CA THR A 135 5.60 -0.40 -20.99
C THR A 135 6.63 -0.22 -22.11
N LEU A 136 7.59 0.70 -21.95
CA LEU A 136 8.70 0.88 -22.88
C LEU A 136 9.66 -0.31 -22.84
N LEU A 137 10.04 -0.79 -21.65
CA LEU A 137 10.86 -1.99 -21.47
C LEU A 137 10.19 -3.22 -22.09
N LEU A 138 8.89 -3.41 -21.83
CA LEU A 138 8.10 -4.49 -22.44
C LEU A 138 8.11 -4.39 -23.96
N THR A 139 7.98 -3.18 -24.51
CA THR A 139 8.06 -2.94 -25.96
C THR A 139 9.42 -3.35 -26.52
N VAL A 140 10.52 -3.02 -25.83
CA VAL A 140 11.87 -3.42 -26.24
C VAL A 140 12.03 -4.94 -26.22
N VAL A 141 11.57 -5.62 -25.16
CA VAL A 141 11.64 -7.08 -25.05
C VAL A 141 10.85 -7.76 -26.17
N LEU A 142 9.62 -7.30 -26.43
CA LEU A 142 8.80 -7.82 -27.53
C LEU A 142 9.44 -7.51 -28.89
N ALA A 143 10.03 -6.32 -29.07
CA ALA A 143 10.73 -5.98 -30.30
C ALA A 143 11.90 -6.94 -30.58
N LEU A 144 12.68 -7.28 -29.55
CA LEU A 144 13.78 -8.25 -29.60
C LEU A 144 13.28 -9.66 -29.93
N LEU A 145 12.19 -10.12 -29.31
CA LEU A 145 11.56 -11.40 -29.63
C LEU A 145 11.09 -11.47 -31.09
N GLY A 146 10.65 -10.34 -31.64
CA GLY A 146 10.26 -10.25 -33.04
C GLY A 146 11.41 -10.53 -34.03
N PHE A 147 12.68 -10.39 -33.62
CA PHE A 147 13.83 -10.75 -34.47
C PHE A 147 14.02 -12.26 -34.63
N VAL A 148 13.41 -13.09 -33.79
CA VAL A 148 13.48 -14.55 -33.89
C VAL A 148 12.75 -15.05 -35.16
N PHE A 149 11.74 -14.32 -35.63
CA PHE A 149 11.00 -14.69 -36.84
C PHE A 149 11.76 -14.29 -38.11
N SER A 150 12.16 -15.29 -38.90
CA SER A 150 12.83 -15.10 -40.19
C SER A 150 11.87 -14.66 -41.32
N ASN A 151 10.60 -15.07 -41.24
CA ASN A 151 9.59 -14.72 -42.23
C ASN A 151 8.99 -13.33 -41.96
N PHE A 152 9.06 -12.45 -42.96
CA PHE A 152 8.57 -11.06 -42.89
C PHE A 152 7.09 -10.96 -42.49
N VAL A 153 6.23 -11.84 -43.02
CA VAL A 153 4.77 -11.78 -42.74
C VAL A 153 4.50 -12.08 -41.26
N PHE A 154 5.10 -13.14 -40.73
CA PHE A 154 4.96 -13.49 -39.31
C PHE A 154 5.53 -12.40 -38.39
N LYS A 155 6.65 -11.79 -38.79
CA LYS A 155 7.27 -10.67 -38.05
C LYS A 155 6.33 -9.46 -37.95
N VAL A 156 5.69 -9.06 -39.06
CA VAL A 156 4.73 -7.95 -39.08
C VAL A 156 3.51 -8.25 -38.21
N ILE A 157 2.92 -9.45 -38.35
CA ILE A 157 1.77 -9.86 -37.53
C ILE A 157 2.13 -9.84 -36.04
N PHE A 158 3.29 -10.38 -35.68
CA PHE A 158 3.77 -10.39 -34.31
C PHE A 158 3.92 -8.99 -33.72
N TYR A 159 4.46 -8.03 -34.49
CA TYR A 159 4.57 -6.64 -34.02
C TYR A 159 3.22 -5.96 -33.83
N ILE A 160 2.25 -6.21 -34.70
CA ILE A 160 0.88 -5.68 -34.55
C ILE A 160 0.26 -6.19 -33.25
N ILE A 161 0.35 -7.51 -33.00
CA ILE A 161 -0.18 -8.13 -31.76
C ILE A 161 0.55 -7.60 -30.53
N SER A 162 1.88 -7.49 -30.60
CA SER A 162 2.71 -6.98 -29.50
C SER A 162 2.34 -5.54 -29.15
N LEU A 163 2.15 -4.68 -30.14
CA LEU A 163 1.77 -3.29 -29.92
C LEU A 163 0.37 -3.17 -29.29
N ALA A 164 -0.58 -3.99 -29.75
CA ALA A 164 -1.91 -4.07 -29.14
C ALA A 164 -1.85 -4.54 -27.68
N LEU A 165 -1.01 -5.54 -27.38
CA LEU A 165 -0.80 -6.07 -26.03
C LEU A 165 -0.19 -5.02 -25.10
N VAL A 166 0.87 -4.34 -25.53
CA VAL A 166 1.52 -3.27 -24.75
C VAL A 166 0.53 -2.15 -24.45
N PHE A 167 -0.24 -1.73 -25.47
CA PHE A 167 -1.25 -0.69 -25.29
C PHE A 167 -2.32 -1.12 -24.27
N PHE A 168 -2.82 -2.35 -24.38
CA PHE A 168 -3.78 -2.91 -23.43
C PHE A 168 -3.23 -2.92 -22.00
N ILE A 169 -2.00 -3.41 -21.80
CA ILE A 169 -1.34 -3.43 -20.49
C ILE A 169 -1.17 -2.01 -19.92
N PHE A 170 -0.73 -1.05 -20.74
CA PHE A 170 -0.63 0.36 -20.34
C PHE A 170 -1.97 0.90 -19.84
N VAL A 171 -3.06 0.65 -20.57
CA VAL A 171 -4.40 1.11 -20.19
C VAL A 171 -4.84 0.50 -18.87
N VAL A 172 -4.65 -0.80 -18.67
CA VAL A 172 -5.03 -1.51 -17.43
C VAL A 172 -4.26 -0.96 -16.23
N LEU A 173 -2.94 -0.81 -16.35
CA LEU A 173 -2.09 -0.30 -15.28
C LEU A 173 -2.42 1.16 -14.95
N ASN A 174 -2.61 2.00 -15.97
CA ASN A 174 -2.97 3.40 -15.80
C ASN A 174 -4.36 3.57 -15.17
N ARG A 175 -5.31 2.66 -15.46
CA ARG A 175 -6.63 2.63 -14.82
C ARG A 175 -6.51 2.27 -13.33
N LYS A 176 -5.82 1.17 -12.99
CA LYS A 176 -5.60 0.77 -11.59
C LYS A 176 -4.93 1.88 -10.77
N ARG A 177 -3.92 2.55 -11.35
CA ARG A 177 -3.27 3.71 -10.70
C ARG A 177 -4.27 4.81 -10.38
N LYS A 178 -5.14 5.18 -11.33
CA LYS A 178 -6.15 6.22 -11.13
C LYS A 178 -7.16 5.84 -10.05
N GLU A 179 -7.62 4.60 -10.03
CA GLU A 179 -8.55 4.08 -9.01
C GLU A 179 -7.90 4.17 -7.61
N LEU A 180 -6.64 3.75 -7.47
CA LEU A 180 -5.91 3.85 -6.21
C LEU A 180 -5.67 5.30 -5.77
N TYR A 181 -5.31 6.18 -6.71
CA TYR A 181 -5.19 7.62 -6.44
C TYR A 181 -6.49 8.22 -5.89
N GLN A 182 -7.64 7.86 -6.46
CA GLN A 182 -8.95 8.31 -5.98
C GLN A 182 -9.26 7.78 -4.57
N LYS A 183 -8.94 6.51 -4.29
CA LYS A 183 -9.07 5.94 -2.95
C LYS A 183 -8.22 6.70 -1.92
N LEU A 184 -6.94 6.96 -2.23
CA LEU A 184 -6.04 7.71 -1.35
C LEU A 184 -6.47 9.17 -1.14
N CYS A 185 -7.07 9.79 -2.15
CA CYS A 185 -7.67 11.12 -2.00
C CYS A 185 -8.72 11.20 -0.90
N SER A 186 -9.40 10.10 -0.57
CA SER A 186 -10.41 10.10 0.51
C SER A 186 -9.82 10.24 1.93
N PHE A 187 -8.50 10.03 2.08
CA PHE A 187 -7.75 10.21 3.33
C PHE A 187 -6.94 11.51 3.34
N LEU A 188 -7.14 12.38 2.34
CA LEU A 188 -6.49 13.69 2.35
C LEU A 188 -6.94 14.44 3.58
N ASN A 189 -5.94 14.88 4.36
CA ASN A 189 -6.17 15.65 5.58
C ASN A 189 -6.98 16.90 5.22
N LYS A 190 -8.25 16.95 5.65
CA LYS A 190 -9.04 18.18 5.61
C LYS A 190 -8.43 19.10 6.67
N LYS A 191 -7.60 20.04 6.22
CA LYS A 191 -7.18 21.17 7.04
C LYS A 191 -8.41 21.88 7.60
#